data_AF-A0A2U9STC4-F1
#
_entry.id   AF-A0A2U9STC4-F1
#
_cell.length_a   1.000
_cell.length_b   1.000
_cell.length_c   1.000
_cell.angle_alpha   90.00
_cell.angle_beta   90.00
_cell.angle_gamma   90.00
#
_symmetry.space_group_name_H-M   'P 1'
#
loop_
_entity.id
_entity.type
_entity.pdbx_description
1 polymer ?
#
loop_
_entity_poly.entity_id
_entity_poly.type
_entity_poly.pdbx_seq_one_letter_code
_entity_poly.pdbx_strand_id
1 'polypeptide(L)'
;MKLFKDLIVGILVYGVVYGFFAKVLMNGQTDMVEKYRQMKSDMDNVVERGGVVVFSKENERGGAALVMRGIDAGSVYKKLLDIYRGGFISRGWNIVDSNARKIAFCMGGV
;
A
#
# COMPACT_ATOMS: atom_id res chain seq x y z
N MET A 1 -16.71 13.73 48.28
CA MET A 1 -15.56 12.90 47.82
C MET A 1 -15.90 11.95 46.67
N LYS A 2 -17.02 11.22 46.67
CA LYS A 2 -17.40 10.31 45.54
C LYS A 2 -17.47 11.02 44.18
N LEU A 3 -18.23 12.11 44.09
CA LEU A 3 -18.40 12.90 42.85
C LEU A 3 -17.07 13.40 42.23
N PHE A 4 -16.11 13.82 43.05
CA PHE A 4 -14.79 14.25 42.57
C PHE A 4 -13.97 13.07 42.02
N LYS A 5 -14.07 11.89 42.66
CA LYS A 5 -13.43 10.67 42.17
C LYS A 5 -14.02 10.24 40.83
N ASP A 6 -15.34 10.28 40.69
CA ASP A 6 -16.04 9.89 39.48
C ASP A 6 -15.70 10.84 38.31
N LEU A 7 -15.54 12.14 38.59
CA LEU A 7 -15.14 13.13 37.60
C LEU A 7 -13.69 12.95 37.13
N ILE A 8 -12.76 12.63 38.04
CA ILE A 8 -11.36 12.31 37.69
C ILE A 8 -11.30 11.06 36.82
N VAL A 9 -12.03 10.00 37.18
CA VAL A 9 -12.10 8.76 36.40
C VAL A 9 -12.68 9.01 35.01
N GLY A 10 -13.73 9.83 34.91
CA GLY A 10 -14.34 10.20 33.63
C GLY A 10 -13.37 10.91 32.69
N ILE A 11 -12.60 11.88 33.18
CA ILE A 11 -11.58 12.60 32.39
C ILE A 11 -10.48 11.63 31.92
N LEU A 12 -10.05 10.72 32.79
CA LEU A 12 -9.02 9.73 32.48
C LEU A 12 -9.46 8.78 31.37
N VAL A 13 -10.69 8.25 31.45
CA VAL A 13 -11.27 7.39 30.40
C VAL A 13 -11.41 8.16 29.10
N TYR A 14 -11.90 9.40 29.14
CA TYR A 14 -12.06 10.22 27.94
C TYR A 14 -10.73 10.52 27.26
N GLY A 15 -9.68 10.82 28.03
CA GLY A 15 -8.33 11.03 27.51
C GLY A 15 -7.75 9.78 26.84
N VAL A 16 -7.95 8.59 27.41
CA VAL A 16 -7.50 7.32 26.83
C VAL A 16 -8.25 7.01 25.53
N VAL A 17 -9.57 7.19 25.52
CA VAL A 17 -10.40 7.00 24.31
C VAL A 17 -9.96 7.99 23.23
N TYR A 18 -9.82 9.27 23.56
CA TYR A 18 -9.38 10.27 22.58
C TYR A 18 -7.99 9.96 22.01
N GLY A 19 -7.02 9.58 22.86
CA GLY A 19 -5.68 9.20 22.42
C GLY A 19 -5.67 7.96 21.52
N PHE A 20 -6.51 6.97 21.82
CA PHE A 20 -6.70 5.77 20.98
C PHE A 20 -7.29 6.15 19.61
N PHE A 21 -8.38 6.91 19.59
CA PHE A 21 -9.03 7.32 18.34
C PHE A 21 -8.11 8.20 17.47
N ALA A 22 -7.40 9.16 18.06
CA ALA A 22 -6.48 10.03 17.34
C ALA A 22 -5.29 9.26 16.74
N LYS A 23 -4.64 8.36 17.51
CA LYS A 23 -3.50 7.59 17.00
C LYS A 23 -3.89 6.50 16.02
N VAL A 24 -5.00 5.80 16.25
CA VAL A 24 -5.33 4.59 15.48
C VAL A 24 -6.11 4.94 14.21
N LEU A 25 -7.08 5.84 14.28
CA LEU A 25 -7.95 6.12 13.14
C LEU A 25 -7.38 7.18 12.20
N MET A 26 -6.74 8.22 12.72
CA MET A 26 -6.22 9.31 11.87
C MET A 26 -4.89 8.95 11.19
N ASN A 27 -3.94 8.34 11.92
CA ASN A 27 -2.67 7.96 11.31
C ASN A 27 -2.80 6.79 10.33
N GLY A 28 -3.66 5.81 10.62
CA GLY A 28 -3.86 4.65 9.73
C GLY A 28 -4.46 5.01 8.37
N GLN A 29 -5.36 6.00 8.30
CA GLN A 29 -5.90 6.48 7.03
C GLN A 29 -4.89 7.29 6.22
N THR A 30 -4.10 8.14 6.89
CA THR A 30 -3.13 9.03 6.22
C THR A 30 -1.96 8.24 5.63
N ASP A 31 -1.50 7.20 6.34
CA ASP A 31 -0.46 6.28 5.88
C ASP A 31 -0.92 5.45 4.65
N MET A 32 -2.19 5.05 4.61
CA MET A 32 -2.73 4.27 3.49
C MET A 32 -2.79 5.05 2.18
N VAL A 33 -3.23 6.32 2.21
CA VAL A 33 -3.29 7.18 1.02
C VAL A 33 -1.90 7.39 0.41
N GLU A 34 -0.89 7.63 1.26
CA GLU A 34 0.47 7.81 0.77
C GLU A 34 1.07 6.50 0.23
N LYS A 35 0.84 5.37 0.91
CA LYS A 35 1.24 4.05 0.43
C LYS A 35 0.57 3.69 -0.91
N TYR A 36 -0.71 4.01 -1.07
CA TYR A 36 -1.41 3.85 -2.34
C TYR A 36 -0.80 4.73 -3.44
N ARG A 37 -0.56 6.01 -3.14
CA ARG A 37 0.05 6.96 -4.09
C ARG A 37 1.42 6.47 -4.56
N GLN A 38 2.24 5.97 -3.64
CA GLN A 38 3.54 5.38 -3.95
C GLN A 38 3.40 4.10 -4.79
N MET A 39 2.55 3.15 -4.39
CA MET A 39 2.29 1.93 -5.16
C MET A 39 1.83 2.22 -6.59
N LYS A 40 0.93 3.20 -6.75
CA LYS A 40 0.43 3.61 -8.06
C LYS A 40 1.54 4.22 -8.90
N SER A 41 2.31 5.17 -8.36
CA SER A 41 3.43 5.80 -9.07
C SER A 41 4.49 4.78 -9.49
N ASP A 42 4.83 3.82 -8.63
CA ASP A 42 5.77 2.76 -8.93
C ASP A 42 5.25 1.84 -10.05
N MET A 43 3.98 1.43 -9.97
CA MET A 43 3.33 0.60 -10.98
C MET A 43 3.28 1.30 -12.35
N ASP A 44 2.83 2.56 -12.37
CA ASP A 44 2.72 3.33 -13.61
C ASP A 44 4.09 3.47 -14.28
N ASN A 45 5.14 3.78 -13.52
CA ASN A 45 6.50 3.86 -14.05
C ASN A 45 7.04 2.52 -14.57
N VAL A 46 6.69 1.40 -13.94
CA VAL A 46 7.10 0.08 -14.42
C VAL A 46 6.43 -0.22 -15.76
N VAL A 47 5.14 0.05 -15.86
CA VAL A 47 4.33 -0.24 -17.05
C VAL A 47 4.65 0.70 -18.22
N GLU A 48 5.05 1.95 -17.97
CA GLU A 48 5.52 2.90 -18.99
C GLU A 48 6.73 2.38 -19.81
N ARG A 49 7.45 1.38 -19.30
CA ARG A 49 8.63 0.81 -19.98
C ARG A 49 8.28 -0.07 -21.18
N GLY A 50 7.01 -0.36 -21.42
CA GLY A 50 6.53 -1.07 -22.60
C GLY A 50 5.41 -2.06 -22.27
N GLY A 51 4.93 -2.77 -23.30
CA GLY A 51 3.73 -3.60 -23.21
C GLY A 51 2.45 -2.79 -23.42
N VAL A 52 1.40 -3.44 -23.90
CA VAL A 52 0.08 -2.81 -24.12
C VAL A 52 -0.81 -3.12 -22.93
N VAL A 53 -1.22 -2.08 -22.19
CA VAL A 53 -2.16 -2.24 -21.08
C VAL A 53 -3.57 -2.46 -21.65
N VAL A 54 -4.15 -3.62 -21.38
CA VAL A 54 -5.52 -3.98 -21.81
C VAL A 54 -6.52 -3.92 -20.65
N PHE A 55 -6.03 -3.87 -19.42
CA PHE A 55 -6.85 -3.83 -18.22
C PHE A 55 -6.18 -3.00 -17.13
N SER A 56 -6.98 -2.20 -16.43
CA SER A 56 -6.54 -1.44 -15.27
C SER A 56 -7.64 -1.43 -14.21
N LYS A 57 -7.28 -1.75 -12.97
CA LYS A 57 -8.19 -1.69 -11.82
C LYS A 57 -7.48 -1.14 -10.61
N GLU A 58 -8.11 -0.17 -9.97
CA GLU A 58 -7.64 0.51 -8.77
C GLU A 58 -8.74 0.48 -7.72
N ASN A 59 -8.38 0.24 -6.45
CA ASN A 59 -9.31 0.31 -5.33
C ASN A 59 -8.57 0.67 -4.06
N GLU A 60 -9.02 1.72 -3.36
CA GLU A 60 -8.56 2.11 -2.03
C GLU A 60 -9.78 2.14 -1.09
N ARG A 61 -9.95 1.11 -0.25
CA ARG A 61 -11.07 1.06 0.71
C ARG A 61 -10.64 0.37 2.00
N GLY A 62 -11.07 0.93 3.13
CA GLY A 62 -11.07 0.21 4.42
C GLY A 62 -9.69 -0.20 4.95
N GLY A 63 -8.64 0.57 4.65
CA GLY A 63 -7.27 0.27 5.10
C GLY A 63 -6.46 -0.63 4.17
N ALA A 64 -6.98 -0.95 2.99
CA ALA A 64 -6.26 -1.67 1.95
C ALA A 64 -6.33 -0.94 0.60
N ALA A 65 -5.25 -1.06 -0.17
CA ALA A 65 -5.12 -0.52 -1.50
C ALA A 65 -4.74 -1.63 -2.49
N LEU A 66 -5.32 -1.57 -3.69
CA LEU A 66 -5.07 -2.48 -4.79
C LEU A 66 -4.86 -1.69 -6.07
N VAL A 67 -3.74 -1.92 -6.74
CA VAL A 67 -3.47 -1.46 -8.11
C VAL A 67 -3.17 -2.70 -8.95
N MET A 68 -3.92 -2.88 -10.03
CA MET A 68 -3.78 -4.01 -10.95
C MET A 68 -3.72 -3.51 -12.38
N ARG A 69 -2.76 -4.04 -13.13
CA ARG A 69 -2.57 -3.79 -14.57
C ARG A 69 -2.52 -5.14 -15.28
N GLY A 70 -3.33 -5.30 -16.31
CA GLY A 70 -3.27 -6.43 -17.24
C GLY A 70 -2.60 -6.00 -18.52
N ILE A 71 -1.55 -6.72 -18.91
CA ILE A 71 -0.78 -6.45 -20.12
C ILE A 71 -1.16 -7.49 -21.18
N ASP A 72 -1.34 -7.05 -22.42
CA ASP A 72 -1.60 -7.94 -23.55
C ASP A 72 -0.47 -8.96 -23.70
N ALA A 73 -0.82 -10.24 -23.77
CA ALA A 73 0.15 -11.32 -23.85
C ALA A 73 1.01 -11.24 -25.13
N GLY A 74 0.46 -10.74 -26.24
CA GLY A 74 1.20 -10.54 -27.49
C GLY A 74 2.27 -9.47 -27.40
N SER A 75 2.12 -8.52 -26.48
CA SER A 75 3.10 -7.47 -26.20
C SER A 75 4.16 -7.84 -25.15
N VAL A 76 4.00 -8.98 -24.46
CA VAL A 76 4.93 -9.44 -23.42
C VAL A 76 6.00 -10.33 -24.02
N TYR A 77 7.25 -9.88 -23.92
CA TYR A 77 8.43 -10.65 -24.28
C TYR A 77 9.37 -10.80 -23.08
N LYS A 78 10.26 -11.81 -23.10
CA LYS A 78 11.12 -12.15 -21.96
C LYS A 78 11.89 -10.94 -21.39
N LYS A 79 12.47 -10.12 -22.27
CA LYS A 79 13.20 -8.91 -21.87
C LYS A 79 12.31 -7.86 -21.20
N LEU A 80 11.02 -7.77 -21.53
CA LEU A 80 10.08 -6.87 -20.86
C LEU A 80 9.85 -7.28 -19.39
N LEU A 81 9.76 -8.59 -19.13
CA LEU A 81 9.63 -9.11 -17.76
C LEU A 81 10.86 -8.77 -16.91
N ASP A 82 12.06 -8.90 -17.48
CA ASP A 82 13.30 -8.51 -16.81
C ASP A 82 13.35 -6.99 -16.54
N ILE A 83 12.87 -6.18 -17.48
CA ILE A 83 12.74 -4.71 -17.33
C ILE A 83 11.78 -4.37 -16.19
N TYR A 84 10.63 -5.04 -16.10
CA TYR A 84 9.66 -4.82 -15.02
C TYR A 84 10.25 -5.21 -13.66
N ARG A 85 10.91 -6.38 -13.58
CA ARG A 85 11.59 -6.83 -12.37
C ARG A 85 12.65 -5.82 -11.93
N GLY A 86 13.50 -5.37 -12.85
CA GLY A 86 14.51 -4.34 -12.59
C GLY A 86 13.89 -3.00 -12.16
N GLY A 87 12.74 -2.65 -12.72
CA GLY A 87 11.97 -1.45 -12.35
C GLY A 87 11.56 -1.46 -10.87
N PHE A 88 10.93 -2.54 -10.41
CA PHE A 88 10.56 -2.68 -8.99
C PHE A 88 11.78 -2.68 -8.07
N ILE A 89 12.82 -3.46 -8.38
CA ILE A 89 14.05 -3.52 -7.57
C ILE A 89 14.70 -2.14 -7.45
N SER A 90 14.79 -1.39 -8.56
CA SER A 90 15.40 -0.05 -8.58
C SER A 90 14.64 0.96 -7.71
N ARG A 91 13.37 0.69 -7.40
CA ARG A 91 12.51 1.51 -6.55
C ARG A 91 12.50 1.03 -5.09
N GLY A 92 13.32 0.04 -4.73
CA GLY A 92 13.47 -0.44 -3.35
C GLY A 92 12.55 -1.60 -2.97
N TRP A 93 11.85 -2.20 -3.94
CA TRP A 93 11.03 -3.38 -3.69
C TRP A 93 11.89 -4.64 -3.58
N ASN A 94 11.68 -5.43 -2.53
CA ASN A 94 12.42 -6.67 -2.27
C ASN A 94 11.62 -7.89 -2.74
N ILE A 95 12.31 -8.88 -3.30
CA ILE A 95 11.67 -10.14 -3.71
C ILE A 95 11.43 -10.97 -2.44
N VAL A 96 10.18 -11.37 -2.22
CA VAL A 96 9.77 -12.22 -1.09
C VAL A 96 9.34 -13.62 -1.51
N ASP A 97 8.93 -13.78 -2.77
CA ASP A 97 8.62 -15.08 -3.38
C ASP A 97 8.90 -14.98 -4.88
N SER A 98 9.44 -16.03 -5.47
CA SER A 98 9.75 -16.08 -6.90
C SER A 98 9.66 -17.51 -7.40
N ASN A 99 8.71 -17.77 -8.29
CA ASN A 99 8.55 -19.04 -8.98
C ASN A 99 8.35 -18.83 -10.48
N ALA A 100 8.21 -19.91 -11.25
CA ALA A 100 8.10 -19.86 -12.70
C ALA A 100 6.87 -19.06 -13.22
N ARG A 101 5.85 -18.84 -12.39
CA ARG A 101 4.59 -18.18 -12.76
C ARG A 101 4.39 -16.81 -12.12
N LYS A 102 5.09 -16.53 -11.02
CA LYS A 102 4.85 -15.34 -10.18
C LYS A 102 6.15 -14.91 -9.51
N ILE A 103 6.36 -13.59 -9.48
CA ILE A 103 7.33 -12.95 -8.60
C ILE A 103 6.53 -12.03 -7.68
N ALA A 104 6.69 -12.20 -6.38
CA ALA A 104 6.09 -11.34 -5.37
C ALA A 104 7.16 -10.40 -4.80
N PHE A 105 6.78 -9.14 -4.69
CA PHE A 105 7.62 -8.09 -4.14
C PHE A 105 6.99 -7.51 -2.88
N CYS A 106 7.83 -7.08 -1.94
CA CYS A 106 7.42 -6.35 -0.75
C CYS A 106 8.33 -5.13 -0.56
N MET A 107 7.71 -3.97 -0.37
CA MET A 107 8.39 -2.77 0.09
C MET A 107 8.53 -2.85 1.61
N GLY A 108 9.75 -2.78 2.13
CA GLY A 108 9.97 -2.62 3.57
C GLY A 108 9.37 -1.29 4.04
N GLY A 109 8.72 -1.29 5.21
CA GLY A 109 7.81 -0.24 5.64
C GLY A 109 8.29 1.20 5.46
N VAL A 110 7.35 2.04 5.00
CA VAL A 110 7.27 3.47 5.34
C VAL A 110 6.63 3.59 6.71
#